data_AF-A0A928WB18-F1
#
_entry.id   AF-A0A928WB18-F1
#
_cell.length_a   1.000
_cell.length_b   1.000
_cell.length_c   1.000
_cell.angle_alpha   90.00
_cell.angle_beta   90.00
_cell.angle_gamma   90.00
#
_symmetry.space_group_name_H-M   'P 1'
#
loop_
_entity.id
_entity.type
_entity.pdbx_description
1 polymer ?
#
loop_
_entity_poly.entity_id
_entity_poly.type
_entity_poly.pdbx_seq_one_letter_code
_entity_poly.pdbx_strand_id
1 'polypeptide(L)'
;MMNYTEFLYSFPNASSTLRVIRHLRNNYQSALKSVTVINLVDRWLLKANLKDSMSYSSAKNLQAFFSEMGIFTQPSPKIIRVLARLEAGESPTAVMNRYQVVIVAYGKPELEEIEIFRDQIIERLGYCPQNMV
;
A
#
# COMPACT_ATOMS: atom_id res chain seq x y z
N MET A 1 -17.28 -11.27 14.60
CA MET A 1 -15.89 -11.69 14.24
C MET A 1 -15.12 -10.46 13.83
N MET A 2 -14.00 -10.14 14.48
CA MET A 2 -13.08 -9.12 13.98
C MET A 2 -12.45 -9.66 12.68
N ASN A 3 -12.63 -8.94 11.57
CA ASN A 3 -11.97 -9.28 10.30
C ASN A 3 -10.50 -8.87 10.40
N TYR A 4 -9.59 -9.85 10.44
CA TYR A 4 -8.13 -9.64 10.40
C TYR A 4 -7.58 -9.76 8.97
N THR A 5 -8.45 -9.59 7.98
CA THR A 5 -8.16 -9.84 6.56
C THR A 5 -7.80 -8.57 5.80
N GLU A 6 -8.01 -7.40 6.40
CA GLU A 6 -7.71 -6.11 5.78
C GLU A 6 -6.84 -5.25 6.69
N PHE A 7 -5.76 -4.72 6.14
CA PHE A 7 -4.85 -3.82 6.84
C PHE A 7 -4.70 -2.53 6.05
N LEU A 8 -4.80 -1.39 6.73
CA LEU A 8 -4.63 -0.08 6.14
C LEU A 8 -3.70 0.78 7.00
N TYR A 9 -2.51 1.04 6.46
CA TYR A 9 -1.41 1.70 7.17
C TYR A 9 -0.80 2.81 6.32
N SER A 10 -0.34 3.86 6.98
CA SER A 10 0.51 4.88 6.37
C SER A 10 1.96 4.69 6.78
N PHE A 11 2.85 4.81 5.80
CA PHE A 11 4.29 4.76 5.96
C PHE A 11 4.91 6.11 5.59
N PRO A 12 6.00 6.52 6.27
CA PRO A 12 6.56 7.85 6.10
C PRO A 12 7.22 8.07 4.73
N ASN A 13 7.77 7.02 4.12
CA ASN A 13 8.54 7.14 2.88
C ASN A 13 8.55 5.86 2.03
N ALA A 14 9.15 5.97 0.86
CA ALA A 14 9.30 4.87 -0.11
C ALA A 14 10.10 3.71 0.49
N SER A 15 11.20 3.98 1.21
CA SER A 15 12.04 2.96 1.85
C SER A 15 11.27 2.09 2.85
N SER A 16 10.46 2.69 3.73
CA SER A 16 9.60 1.95 4.66
C SER A 16 8.53 1.14 3.92
N THR A 17 7.94 1.72 2.88
CA THR A 17 6.94 1.04 2.04
C THR A 17 7.54 -0.18 1.33
N LEU A 18 8.73 -0.05 0.75
CA LEU A 18 9.46 -1.14 0.08
C LEU A 18 9.81 -2.27 1.06
N ARG A 19 10.23 -1.94 2.29
CA ARG A 19 10.45 -2.95 3.34
C ARG A 19 9.18 -3.74 3.65
N VAL A 20 8.04 -3.06 3.69
CA VAL A 20 6.74 -3.69 3.94
C VAL A 20 6.33 -4.61 2.77
N ILE A 21 6.44 -4.13 1.54
CA ILE A 21 6.13 -4.92 0.34
C ILE A 21 7.02 -6.15 0.24
N ARG A 22 8.32 -6.00 0.53
CA ARG A 22 9.28 -7.11 0.57
C ARG A 22 8.90 -8.14 1.62
N HIS A 23 8.49 -7.69 2.81
CA HIS A 23 8.04 -8.58 3.87
C HIS A 23 6.77 -9.35 3.49
N LEU A 24 5.79 -8.67 2.89
CA LEU A 24 4.58 -9.29 2.35
C LEU A 24 4.91 -10.33 1.28
N ARG A 25 5.79 -9.99 0.33
CA ARG A 25 6.22 -10.90 -0.74
C ARG A 25 6.91 -12.14 -0.20
N ASN A 26 7.82 -11.99 0.75
CA ASN A 26 8.65 -13.10 1.22
C ASN A 26 7.91 -14.03 2.21
N ASN A 27 7.00 -13.49 3.03
CA ASN A 27 6.41 -14.24 4.13
C ASN A 27 4.90 -14.51 3.97
N TYR A 28 4.21 -13.73 3.12
CA TYR A 28 2.74 -13.73 3.04
C TYR A 28 2.18 -13.79 1.62
N GLN A 29 3.00 -13.95 0.58
CA GLN A 29 2.54 -13.91 -0.81
C GLN A 29 1.42 -14.93 -1.11
N SER A 30 1.50 -16.14 -0.55
CA SER A 30 0.46 -17.17 -0.73
C SER A 30 -0.87 -16.82 -0.05
N ALA A 31 -0.84 -16.00 1.00
CA ALA A 31 -1.99 -15.58 1.78
C ALA A 31 -2.52 -14.19 1.37
N LEU A 32 -1.80 -13.47 0.51
CA LEU A 32 -2.18 -12.15 0.03
C LEU A 32 -3.18 -12.28 -1.13
N LYS A 33 -4.28 -11.54 -1.06
CA LYS A 33 -5.27 -11.40 -2.14
C LYS A 33 -4.90 -10.24 -3.05
N SER A 34 -4.59 -9.09 -2.45
CA SER A 34 -4.16 -7.89 -3.18
C SER A 34 -3.45 -6.90 -2.27
N VAL A 35 -2.63 -6.05 -2.86
CA VAL A 35 -2.09 -4.84 -2.24
C VAL A 35 -2.46 -3.64 -3.08
N THR A 36 -2.71 -2.51 -2.43
CA THR A 36 -2.82 -1.21 -3.06
C THR A 36 -1.84 -0.27 -2.38
N VAL A 37 -0.99 0.40 -3.16
CA VAL A 37 -0.06 1.42 -2.68
C VAL A 37 -0.43 2.75 -3.31
N ILE A 38 -0.68 3.76 -2.49
CA ILE A 38 -1.04 5.11 -2.92
C ILE A 38 -0.02 6.08 -2.33
N ASN A 39 0.63 6.87 -3.19
CA ASN A 39 1.46 7.98 -2.74
C ASN A 39 0.57 9.21 -2.49
N LEU A 40 0.62 9.72 -1.27
CA LEU A 40 0.02 10.97 -0.86
C LEU A 40 1.13 12.02 -0.69
N VAL A 41 0.73 13.29 -0.59
CA VAL A 41 1.67 14.44 -0.52
C VAL A 41 2.75 14.25 0.56
N ASP A 42 2.38 13.67 1.70
CA ASP A 42 3.23 13.57 2.90
C ASP A 42 3.60 12.13 3.28
N ARG A 43 2.98 11.11 2.67
CA ARG A 43 3.10 9.71 3.11
C ARG A 43 2.68 8.70 2.06
N TRP A 44 2.93 7.44 2.34
CA TRP A 44 2.55 6.30 1.52
C TRP A 44 1.48 5.49 2.20
N LEU A 45 0.32 5.36 1.57
CA LEU A 45 -0.77 4.54 2.08
C LEU A 45 -0.70 3.15 1.46
N LEU A 46 -0.82 2.11 2.29
CA LEU A 46 -0.88 0.73 1.86
C LEU A 46 -2.15 0.08 2.38
N LYS A 47 -2.97 -0.47 1.47
CA LYS A 47 -4.02 -1.44 1.80
C LYS A 47 -3.53 -2.84 1.46
N ALA A 48 -3.54 -3.76 2.42
CA ALA A 48 -3.31 -5.18 2.17
C ALA A 48 -4.60 -5.95 2.45
N ASN A 49 -5.04 -6.73 1.47
CA ASN A 49 -6.15 -7.66 1.57
C ASN A 49 -5.61 -9.08 1.58
N LEU A 50 -6.03 -9.86 2.54
CA LEU A 50 -5.62 -11.25 2.75
C LEU A 50 -6.73 -12.22 2.38
N LYS A 51 -6.35 -13.48 2.19
CA LYS A 51 -7.28 -14.60 2.07
C LYS A 51 -7.81 -14.99 3.45
N ASP A 52 -9.05 -15.47 3.49
CA ASP A 52 -9.73 -15.90 4.72
C ASP A 52 -9.03 -17.09 5.41
N SER A 53 -8.15 -17.80 4.69
CA SER A 53 -7.38 -18.93 5.22
C SER A 53 -6.20 -18.53 6.11
N MET A 54 -5.93 -17.24 6.32
CA MET A 54 -4.81 -16.82 7.18
C MET A 54 -5.12 -17.10 8.66
N SER A 55 -4.15 -17.67 9.37
CA SER A 55 -4.26 -17.88 10.82
C SER A 55 -4.29 -16.55 11.58
N TYR A 56 -4.99 -16.54 12.72
CA TYR A 56 -5.04 -15.36 13.60
C TYR A 56 -3.65 -14.90 14.07
N SER A 57 -2.76 -15.84 14.41
CA SER A 57 -1.39 -15.51 14.83
C SER A 57 -0.57 -14.89 13.71
N SER A 58 -0.68 -15.42 12.48
CA SER A 58 -0.05 -14.83 11.29
C SER A 58 -0.53 -13.40 11.03
N ALA A 59 -1.84 -13.16 11.16
CA ALA A 59 -2.41 -11.83 10.99
C ALA A 59 -1.96 -10.85 12.09
N LYS A 60 -1.82 -11.33 13.34
CA LYS A 60 -1.28 -10.52 14.44
C LYS A 60 0.20 -10.19 14.27
N ASN A 61 1.00 -11.14 13.82
CA ASN A 61 2.41 -10.89 13.52
C ASN A 61 2.56 -9.86 12.40
N LEU A 62 1.72 -9.95 11.36
CA LEU A 62 1.69 -8.96 10.29
C LEU A 62 1.27 -7.57 10.79
N GLN A 63 0.24 -7.51 11.63
CA GLN A 63 -0.22 -6.27 12.27
C GLN A 63 0.89 -5.62 13.10
N ALA A 64 1.61 -6.41 13.89
CA ALA A 64 2.73 -5.95 14.71
C ALA A 64 3.83 -5.35 13.82
N PHE A 65 4.25 -6.09 12.79
CA PHE A 65 5.25 -5.63 11.84
C PHE A 65 4.83 -4.33 11.13
N PHE A 66 3.57 -4.20 10.70
CA PHE A 66 3.05 -2.96 10.11
C PHE A 66 3.07 -1.79 11.09
N SER A 67 2.79 -2.05 12.37
CA SER A 67 2.76 -1.02 13.41
C SER A 67 4.15 -0.59 13.86
N GLU A 68 5.18 -1.41 13.65
CA GLU A 68 6.58 -1.00 13.81
C GLU A 68 7.05 -0.09 12.68
N MET A 69 6.57 -0.34 11.45
CA MET A 69 7.01 0.36 10.26
C MET A 69 6.23 1.65 9.95
N GLY A 70 4.99 1.76 10.47
CA GLY A 70 4.08 2.85 10.16
C GLY A 70 2.92 2.95 11.14
N ILE A 71 1.88 3.68 10.74
CA ILE A 71 0.73 3.97 11.60
C ILE A 71 -0.57 3.47 10.98
N PHE A 72 -1.41 2.85 11.82
CA PHE A 72 -2.78 2.56 11.43
C PHE A 72 -3.49 3.86 11.04
N THR A 73 -4.21 3.84 9.92
CA THR A 73 -4.78 5.07 9.35
C THR A 73 -6.25 4.91 9.03
N GLN A 74 -7.06 5.88 9.46
CA GLN A 74 -8.39 6.04 8.91
C GLN A 74 -8.32 6.77 7.56
N PRO A 75 -8.85 6.17 6.48
CA PRO A 75 -8.82 6.78 5.16
C PRO A 75 -9.82 7.94 5.08
N SER A 76 -9.48 8.99 4.34
CA SER A 76 -10.43 10.05 4.01
C SER A 76 -11.57 9.51 3.13
N PRO A 77 -12.74 10.19 3.06
CA PRO A 77 -13.84 9.75 2.20
C PRO A 77 -13.45 9.58 0.73
N LYS A 78 -12.52 10.41 0.24
CA LYS A 78 -11.95 10.30 -1.11
C LYS A 78 -11.18 8.99 -1.30
N ILE A 79 -10.33 8.63 -0.34
CA ILE A 79 -9.54 7.39 -0.37
C ILE A 79 -10.43 6.16 -0.22
N ILE A 80 -11.47 6.22 0.63
CA ILE A 80 -12.47 5.14 0.73
C ILE A 80 -13.08 4.87 -0.64
N ARG A 81 -13.49 5.91 -1.37
CA ARG A 81 -14.05 5.76 -2.72
C ARG A 81 -13.02 5.15 -3.67
N VAL A 82 -11.79 5.65 -3.70
CA VAL A 82 -10.70 5.11 -4.54
C VAL A 82 -10.52 3.61 -4.33
N LEU A 83 -10.37 3.18 -3.07
CA LEU A 83 -10.20 1.76 -2.72
C LEU A 83 -11.41 0.93 -3.17
N ALA A 84 -12.63 1.42 -2.93
CA ALA A 84 -13.86 0.73 -3.33
C ALA A 84 -14.05 0.63 -4.86
N ARG A 85 -13.49 1.55 -5.67
CA ARG A 85 -13.52 1.43 -7.14
C ARG A 85 -12.48 0.43 -7.65
N LEU A 86 -11.28 0.43 -7.06
CA LEU A 86 -10.26 -0.58 -7.37
C LEU A 86 -10.79 -2.00 -7.08
N GLU A 87 -11.43 -2.19 -5.92
CA GLU A 87 -12.04 -3.47 -5.53
C GLU A 87 -13.20 -3.89 -6.44
N ALA A 88 -13.92 -2.93 -7.01
CA ALA A 88 -14.93 -3.18 -8.03
C ALA A 88 -14.32 -3.54 -9.41
N GLY A 89 -12.99 -3.57 -9.54
CA GLY A 89 -12.29 -3.92 -10.76
C GLY A 89 -12.06 -2.76 -11.73
N GLU A 90 -12.32 -1.51 -11.32
CA GLU A 90 -12.00 -0.35 -12.16
C GLU A 90 -10.47 -0.21 -12.32
N SER A 91 -10.01 0.11 -13.53
CA SER A 91 -8.57 0.21 -13.82
C SER A 91 -7.90 1.29 -12.96
N PRO A 92 -6.68 1.06 -12.43
CA PRO A 92 -5.97 2.04 -11.62
C PRO A 92 -5.84 3.42 -12.29
N THR A 93 -5.55 3.45 -13.60
CA THR A 93 -5.42 4.70 -14.37
C THR A 93 -6.73 5.50 -14.45
N ALA A 94 -7.87 4.84 -14.70
CA ALA A 94 -9.17 5.50 -14.67
C ALA A 94 -9.50 6.07 -13.28
N VAL A 95 -9.19 5.32 -12.21
CA VAL A 95 -9.39 5.77 -10.83
C VAL A 95 -8.48 6.96 -10.51
N MET A 96 -7.20 6.92 -10.89
CA MET A 96 -6.26 8.04 -10.73
C MET A 96 -6.78 9.30 -11.41
N ASN A 97 -7.21 9.20 -12.67
CA ASN A 97 -7.73 10.33 -13.44
C ASN A 97 -9.02 10.91 -12.84
N ARG A 98 -9.95 10.04 -12.40
CA ARG A 98 -11.23 10.49 -11.83
C ARG A 98 -11.05 11.15 -10.47
N TYR A 99 -10.24 10.56 -9.60
CA TYR A 99 -10.12 11.03 -8.21
C TYR A 99 -8.91 11.92 -7.99
N GLN A 100 -8.00 12.10 -8.95
CA GLN A 100 -6.76 12.85 -8.75
C GLN A 100 -5.98 12.30 -7.55
N VAL A 101 -5.58 11.03 -7.66
CA VAL A 101 -4.75 10.30 -6.69
C VAL A 101 -3.63 9.58 -7.43
N VAL A 102 -2.53 9.28 -6.74
CA VAL A 102 -1.40 8.55 -7.33
C VAL A 102 -1.41 7.13 -6.80
N ILE A 103 -1.96 6.21 -7.58
CA ILE A 103 -1.90 4.77 -7.30
C ILE A 103 -0.59 4.27 -7.89
N VAL A 104 0.34 3.88 -7.02
CA VAL A 104 1.70 3.46 -7.42
C VAL A 104 1.72 1.98 -7.76
N ALA A 105 1.02 1.15 -6.97
CA ALA A 105 0.94 -0.28 -7.20
C ALA A 105 -0.44 -0.82 -6.86
N TYR A 106 -0.91 -1.81 -7.63
CA TYR A 106 -2.18 -2.49 -7.38
C TYR A 106 -2.13 -3.97 -7.81
N GLY A 107 -2.56 -4.87 -6.93
CA GLY A 107 -2.61 -6.31 -7.20
C GLY A 107 -1.55 -7.06 -6.41
N LYS A 108 -0.55 -7.64 -7.09
CA LYS A 108 0.53 -8.38 -6.41
C LYS A 108 1.51 -7.41 -5.73
N PRO A 109 2.22 -7.85 -4.68
CA PRO A 109 3.16 -7.02 -3.94
C PRO A 109 4.50 -6.93 -4.70
N GLU A 110 4.50 -6.26 -5.85
CA GLU A 110 5.69 -6.05 -6.67
C GLU A 110 6.46 -4.81 -6.19
N LEU A 111 7.78 -4.91 -6.12
CA LEU A 111 8.66 -3.84 -5.63
C LEU A 111 8.94 -2.82 -6.73
N GLU A 112 9.00 -3.31 -7.96
CA GLU A 112 9.50 -2.64 -9.14
C GLU A 112 8.65 -1.40 -9.48
N GLU A 113 7.33 -1.47 -9.32
CA GLU A 113 6.43 -0.32 -9.56
C GLU A 113 6.72 0.85 -8.60
N ILE A 114 7.06 0.54 -7.34
CA ILE A 114 7.36 1.54 -6.31
C ILE A 114 8.73 2.15 -6.54
N GLU A 115 9.72 1.33 -6.91
CA GLU A 115 11.07 1.79 -7.24
C GLU A 115 11.07 2.69 -8.47
N ILE A 116 10.41 2.27 -9.55
CA ILE A 116 10.27 3.06 -10.79
C ILE A 116 9.60 4.41 -10.48
N PHE A 117 8.48 4.40 -9.74
CA PHE A 117 7.79 5.64 -9.39
C PHE A 117 8.67 6.57 -8.54
N ARG A 118 9.35 6.04 -7.52
CA ARG A 118 10.27 6.82 -6.68
C ARG A 118 11.35 7.48 -7.54
N ASP A 119 12.00 6.72 -8.39
CA ASP A 119 13.13 7.19 -9.19
C ASP A 119 12.68 8.25 -10.21
N GLN A 120 11.52 8.06 -10.85
CA GLN A 120 10.91 9.05 -11.75
C GLN A 120 10.58 10.38 -11.04
N ILE A 121 10.10 10.33 -9.80
CA ILE A 121 9.79 11.53 -9.03
C ILE A 121 11.07 12.26 -8.63
N ILE A 122 12.09 11.54 -8.16
CA ILE A 122 13.38 12.13 -7.78
C ILE A 122 14.02 12.80 -9.00
N GLU A 123 14.06 12.11 -10.14
CA GLU A 123 14.61 12.65 -11.40
C GLU A 123 13.86 13.92 -11.82
N ARG A 124 12.53 13.90 -11.79
CA ARG A 124 11.69 15.04 -12.19
C ARG A 124 11.84 16.26 -11.28
N LEU A 125 12.05 16.05 -9.98
CA LEU A 125 12.16 17.15 -9.01
C LEU A 125 13.59 17.69 -8.91
N GLY A 126 14.61 16.91 -9.28
CA GLY A 126 16.02 17.28 -9.14
C GLY A 126 16.54 17.24 -7.70
N TYR A 127 15.75 16.71 -6.76
CA TYR A 127 16.12 16.43 -5.37
C TYR A 127 15.34 15.22 -4.86
N CYS A 128 15.71 14.70 -3.68
CA CYS A 128 14.98 13.61 -3.03
C CYS A 128 14.06 14.16 -1.91
N PRO A 129 12.72 14.21 -2.11
CA PRO A 129 11.78 14.57 -1.06
C PRO A 129 11.83 13.58 0.11
N GLN A 130 11.48 14.04 1.31
CA GLN A 130 11.50 13.20 2.51
C GLN A 130 10.63 11.93 2.39
N ASN A 131 9.48 12.00 1.73
CA ASN A 131 8.62 10.85 1.50
C ASN A 131 9.12 9.93 0.35
N MET A 132 10.16 10.31 -0.39
CA MET A 132 10.78 9.49 -1.45
C MET A 132 12.10 8.84 -1.02
N VAL A 133 12.58 9.15 0.19
CA VAL A 133 13.74 8.48 0.81
C VAL A 133 13.50 6.98 0.95
#